data_AF-A0AAF0VX10-F1
#
_entry.id   AF-A0AAF0VX10-F1
#
_cell.length_a   1.000
_cell.length_b   1.000
_cell.length_c   1.000
_cell.angle_alpha   90.00
_cell.angle_beta   90.00
_cell.angle_gamma   90.00
#
_symmetry.space_group_name_H-M   'P 1'
#
loop_
_entity.id
_entity.type
_entity.pdbx_description
1 polymer ?
#
loop_
_entity_poly.entity_id
_entity_poly.type
_entity_poly.pdbx_seq_one_letter_code
_entity_poly.pdbx_strand_id
1 'polypeptide(L)'
;MSAILKYAIRTERLARNVADSIELPRKGDSQRRYLTHEQLQTLAAEAGRFETLTLVLRYCGLRFGEAVALRGRDVKDKTITVRSSVTNVTGRGLVEDTTKTGKARWAPVPGLVWEG
;
A
#
# COMPACT_ATOMS: atom_id res chain seq x y z
N MET A 1 -0.92 15.20 -13.55
CA MET A 1 -1.18 16.07 -14.73
C MET A 1 -0.01 16.98 -15.11
N SER A 2 1.15 16.95 -14.43
CA SER A 2 2.34 17.76 -14.79
C SER A 2 3.24 17.11 -15.88
N ALA A 3 3.16 15.79 -16.06
CA ALA A 3 4.06 15.05 -16.97
C ALA A 3 3.77 15.29 -18.47
N ILE A 4 2.51 15.45 -18.86
CA ILE A 4 2.11 15.65 -20.26
C ILE A 4 2.51 17.04 -20.77
N LEU A 5 2.41 18.06 -19.91
CA LEU A 5 2.78 19.43 -20.26
C LEU A 5 4.30 19.61 -20.40
N LYS A 6 5.11 18.91 -19.58
CA LYS A 6 6.58 18.88 -19.74
C LYS A 6 7.01 18.27 -21.07
N TYR A 7 6.28 17.28 -21.59
CA TYR A 7 6.54 16.67 -22.90
C TYR A 7 6.19 17.62 -24.06
N ALA A 8 5.13 18.43 -23.93
CA ALA A 8 4.70 19.38 -24.96
C ALA A 8 5.64 20.60 -25.11
N ILE A 9 6.28 21.06 -24.03
CA ILE A 9 7.29 22.13 -24.07
C ILE A 9 8.57 21.64 -24.75
N ARG A 10 8.96 20.37 -24.50
CA ARG A 10 10.16 19.76 -25.09
C ARG A 10 10.03 19.48 -26.59
N THR A 11 8.81 19.49 -27.12
CA THR A 11 8.49 19.29 -28.53
C THR A 11 8.12 20.60 -29.25
N GLU A 12 8.42 21.76 -28.64
CA GLU A 12 8.22 23.14 -29.17
C GLU A 12 6.79 23.48 -29.65
N ARG A 13 5.78 22.67 -29.31
CA ARG A 13 4.38 22.92 -29.70
C ARG A 13 3.65 23.95 -28.84
N LEU A 14 4.28 24.45 -27.76
CA LEU A 14 3.75 25.50 -26.88
C LEU A 14 4.86 26.47 -26.49
N ALA A 15 4.67 27.77 -26.76
CA ALA A 15 5.64 28.82 -26.42
C ALA A 15 5.74 29.12 -24.91
N ARG A 16 4.72 28.74 -24.11
CA ARG A 16 4.72 28.92 -22.64
C ARG A 16 3.78 27.92 -21.96
N ASN A 17 4.17 27.45 -20.78
CA ASN A 17 3.34 26.64 -19.89
C ASN A 17 2.29 27.51 -19.17
N VAL A 18 1.01 27.33 -19.50
CA VAL A 18 -0.11 28.07 -18.87
C VAL A 18 -0.41 27.54 -17.44
N ALA A 19 0.08 26.36 -17.08
CA ALA A 19 -0.10 25.77 -15.75
C ALA A 19 0.89 26.32 -14.70
N ASP A 20 1.86 27.15 -15.09
CA ASP A 20 2.81 27.79 -14.16
C ASP A 20 2.16 28.89 -13.31
N SER A 21 1.00 29.41 -13.73
CA SER A 21 0.32 30.55 -13.10
C SER A 21 -0.86 30.15 -12.22
N ILE A 22 -1.04 28.85 -11.96
CA ILE A 22 -2.12 28.33 -11.12
C ILE A 22 -1.50 27.59 -9.94
N GLU A 23 -1.40 28.27 -8.81
CA GLU A 23 -1.17 27.59 -7.53
C GLU A 23 -2.42 26.78 -7.19
N LEU A 24 -2.35 25.47 -7.39
CA LEU A 24 -3.34 24.55 -6.84
C LEU A 24 -3.34 24.73 -5.31
N PRO A 25 -4.52 24.92 -4.68
CA PRO A 25 -4.58 25.02 -3.22
C PRO A 25 -3.92 23.79 -2.63
N ARG A 26 -2.92 24.01 -1.77
CA ARG A 26 -2.24 22.91 -1.08
C ARG A 26 -3.32 22.11 -0.38
N LYS A 27 -3.47 20.84 -0.77
CA LYS A 27 -4.30 19.90 -0.03
C LYS A 27 -3.72 19.89 1.38
N GLY A 28 -4.45 20.48 2.33
CA GLY A 28 -4.00 20.57 3.72
C GLY A 28 -3.57 19.19 4.17
N ASP A 29 -2.45 19.13 4.90
CA ASP A 29 -1.91 17.85 5.38
C ASP A 29 -3.00 17.21 6.24
N SER A 30 -3.60 16.13 5.78
CA SER A 30 -4.62 15.45 6.57
C SER A 30 -3.89 14.88 7.78
N GLN A 31 -4.20 15.35 8.99
CA GLN A 31 -3.67 14.73 10.20
C GLN A 31 -3.90 13.22 10.10
N ARG A 32 -2.81 12.46 10.06
CA ARG A 32 -2.87 11.00 10.07
C ARG A 32 -3.35 10.59 11.45
N ARG A 33 -4.64 10.30 11.59
CA ARG A 33 -5.20 9.70 12.80
C ARG A 33 -4.80 8.23 12.82
N TYR A 34 -3.84 7.87 13.67
CA TYR A 34 -3.45 6.49 13.89
C TYR A 34 -4.42 5.83 14.88
N LEU A 35 -4.85 4.59 14.61
CA LEU A 35 -5.73 3.88 15.54
C LEU A 35 -4.94 3.44 16.77
N THR A 36 -5.55 3.49 17.94
CA THR A 36 -5.03 2.81 19.15
C THR A 36 -5.14 1.28 18.99
N HIS A 37 -4.54 0.54 19.93
CA HIS A 37 -4.66 -0.92 19.97
C HIS A 37 -6.12 -1.36 20.10
N GLU A 38 -6.88 -0.76 21.01
CA GLU A 38 -8.30 -1.07 21.23
C GLU A 38 -9.15 -0.77 20.00
N GLN A 39 -8.96 0.40 19.39
CA GLN A 39 -9.70 0.79 18.18
C GLN A 39 -9.43 -0.17 17.02
N LEU A 40 -8.21 -0.70 16.91
CA LEU A 40 -7.89 -1.71 15.92
C LEU A 40 -8.62 -3.02 16.20
N GLN A 41 -8.66 -3.48 17.44
CA GLN A 41 -9.34 -4.72 17.81
C GLN A 41 -10.84 -4.63 17.50
N THR A 42 -11.48 -3.52 17.86
CA THR A 42 -12.88 -3.26 17.48
C THR A 42 -13.06 -3.24 15.97
N LEU A 43 -12.20 -2.51 15.24
CA LEU A 43 -12.26 -2.47 13.78
C LEU A 43 -12.10 -3.86 13.15
N ALA A 44 -11.20 -4.68 13.68
CA ALA A 44 -10.95 -6.02 13.16
C ALA A 44 -12.16 -6.94 13.39
N ALA A 45 -12.74 -6.95 14.60
CA ALA A 45 -13.94 -7.72 14.91
C ALA A 45 -15.12 -7.33 14.00
N GLU A 46 -15.33 -6.03 13.77
CA GLU A 46 -16.37 -5.51 12.87
C GLU A 46 -16.08 -5.80 11.38
N ALA A 47 -14.84 -6.12 11.02
CA ALA A 47 -14.47 -6.50 9.65
C ALA A 47 -14.89 -7.94 9.29
N GLY A 48 -15.38 -8.72 10.26
CA GLY A 48 -15.92 -10.07 10.07
C GLY A 48 -14.91 -10.99 9.41
N ARG A 49 -15.20 -11.48 8.20
CA ARG A 49 -14.27 -12.37 7.46
C ARG A 49 -12.89 -11.77 7.17
N PHE A 50 -12.73 -10.45 7.33
CA PHE A 50 -11.48 -9.74 7.12
C PHE A 50 -10.76 -9.36 8.43
N GLU A 51 -11.21 -9.88 9.57
CA GLU A 51 -10.61 -9.65 10.88
C GLU A 51 -9.11 -9.97 10.88
N THR A 52 -8.73 -11.21 10.56
CA THR A 52 -7.33 -11.65 10.50
C THR A 52 -6.50 -10.79 9.54
N LEU A 53 -7.05 -10.45 8.37
CA LEU A 53 -6.37 -9.60 7.40
C LEU A 53 -6.10 -8.20 7.97
N THR A 54 -7.07 -7.62 8.67
CA THR A 54 -6.97 -6.30 9.31
C THR A 54 -5.88 -6.30 10.38
N LEU A 55 -5.84 -7.35 11.21
CA LEU A 55 -4.82 -7.53 12.23
C LEU A 55 -3.42 -7.71 11.62
N VAL A 56 -3.29 -8.54 10.58
CA VAL A 56 -2.03 -8.75 9.86
C VAL A 56 -1.51 -7.44 9.26
N LEU A 57 -2.34 -6.69 8.56
CA LEU A 57 -1.95 -5.41 7.96
C LEU A 57 -1.39 -4.44 9.00
N ARG A 58 -2.05 -4.35 10.16
CA ARG A 58 -1.65 -3.40 11.20
C ARG A 58 -0.48 -3.87 12.04
N TYR A 59 -0.47 -5.11 12.54
CA TYR A 59 0.57 -5.60 13.44
C TYR A 59 1.84 -6.03 12.72
N CYS A 60 1.73 -6.61 11.52
CA CYS A 60 2.89 -7.06 10.77
C CYS A 60 3.42 -5.99 9.79
N GLY A 61 2.70 -4.87 9.64
CA GLY A 61 3.08 -3.75 8.80
C GLY A 61 3.17 -4.13 7.31
N LEU A 62 2.27 -4.99 6.85
CA LEU A 62 2.17 -5.35 5.44
C LEU A 62 1.43 -4.26 4.67
N ARG A 63 1.89 -3.98 3.45
CA ARG A 63 1.06 -3.25 2.49
C ARG A 63 -0.07 -4.16 2.01
N PHE A 64 -1.20 -3.59 1.62
CA PHE A 64 -2.34 -4.36 1.12
C PHE A 64 -1.94 -5.30 -0.04
N GLY A 65 -1.16 -4.81 -1.01
CA GLY A 65 -0.66 -5.62 -2.11
C GLY A 65 0.26 -6.77 -1.68
N GLU A 66 1.03 -6.59 -0.61
CA GLU A 66 1.90 -7.63 -0.03
C GLU A 66 1.02 -8.70 0.64
N ALA A 67 0.01 -8.29 1.40
CA ALA A 67 -0.92 -9.21 2.08
C ALA A 67 -1.73 -10.05 1.09
N VAL A 68 -2.20 -9.45 -0.01
CA VAL A 68 -2.93 -10.15 -1.07
C VAL A 68 -2.03 -11.12 -1.86
N ALA A 69 -0.73 -10.84 -1.94
CA ALA A 69 0.24 -11.72 -2.61
C ALA A 69 0.71 -12.90 -1.74
N LEU A 70 0.39 -12.91 -0.44
CA LEU A 70 0.84 -13.96 0.47
C LEU A 70 0.30 -15.33 0.05
N ARG A 71 1.17 -16.33 0.19
CA ARG A 71 0.81 -17.75 0.00
C ARG A 71 1.07 -18.48 1.31
N GLY A 72 0.42 -19.64 1.51
CA GLY A 72 0.58 -20.41 2.76
C GLY A 72 2.03 -20.74 3.11
N ARG A 73 2.89 -20.99 2.12
CA ARG A 73 4.33 -21.24 2.30
C ARG A 73 5.13 -20.06 2.87
N ASP A 74 4.58 -18.86 2.80
CA ASP A 74 5.24 -17.64 3.24
C ASP A 74 5.00 -17.36 4.73
N VAL A 75 4.13 -18.14 5.37
CA VAL A 75 3.76 -17.99 6.79
C VAL A 75 4.20 -19.24 7.55
N LYS A 76 5.21 -19.10 8.41
CA LYS A 76 5.70 -20.19 9.27
C LYS A 76 6.40 -19.63 10.49
N ASP A 77 6.45 -20.40 11.57
CA ASP A 77 7.28 -20.08 12.74
C ASP A 77 7.04 -18.65 13.28
N LYS A 78 5.77 -18.25 13.37
CA LYS A 78 5.35 -16.88 13.79
C LYS A 78 5.99 -15.76 12.96
N THR A 79 6.27 -16.03 11.69
CA THR A 79 6.95 -15.10 10.78
C THR A 79 6.29 -15.13 9.39
N ILE A 80 6.07 -13.96 8.81
CA ILE A 80 5.65 -13.78 7.43
C ILE A 80 6.87 -13.39 6.58
N THR A 81 7.11 -14.14 5.51
CA THR A 81 8.12 -13.83 4.50
C THR A 81 7.48 -13.09 3.34
N VAL A 82 7.69 -11.78 3.25
CA VAL A 82 7.13 -10.96 2.17
C VAL A 82 8.05 -11.05 0.95
N ARG A 83 7.58 -11.65 -0.15
CA ARG A 83 8.36 -11.87 -1.38
C ARG A 83 7.90 -11.02 -2.57
N SER A 84 6.59 -10.84 -2.72
CA SER A 84 5.96 -10.12 -3.82
C SER A 84 4.83 -9.22 -3.33
N SER A 85 4.33 -8.37 -4.23
CA SER A 85 3.15 -7.55 -4.00
C SER A 85 2.28 -7.53 -5.25
N VAL A 86 0.97 -7.58 -5.08
CA VAL A 86 0.00 -7.38 -6.16
C VAL A 86 -0.41 -5.91 -6.23
N THR A 87 -0.42 -5.33 -7.42
CA THR A 87 -0.92 -3.98 -7.66
C THR A 87 -1.96 -4.01 -8.78
N ASN A 88 -3.09 -3.32 -8.60
CA ASN A 88 -4.05 -3.12 -9.68
C ASN A 88 -3.54 -2.01 -10.60
N VAL A 89 -3.32 -2.34 -11.87
CA VAL A 89 -2.88 -1.40 -12.90
C VAL A 89 -4.02 -1.22 -13.90
N THR A 90 -4.47 0.03 -14.06
CA THR A 90 -5.53 0.40 -15.01
C THR A 90 -5.22 -0.15 -16.41
N GLY A 91 -6.15 -0.93 -16.98
CA GLY A 91 -6.00 -1.55 -18.30
C GLY A 91 -5.15 -2.82 -18.36
N ARG A 92 -4.53 -3.25 -17.25
CA ARG A 92 -3.76 -4.52 -17.17
C ARG A 92 -4.26 -5.48 -16.08
N GLY A 93 -5.18 -5.04 -15.24
CA GLY A 93 -5.71 -5.85 -14.14
C GLY A 93 -4.72 -5.96 -12.98
N LEU A 94 -4.74 -7.09 -12.29
CA LEU A 94 -3.83 -7.36 -11.18
C LEU A 94 -2.46 -7.77 -11.74
N VAL A 95 -1.44 -6.97 -11.44
CA VAL A 95 -0.05 -7.25 -11.80
C VAL A 95 0.69 -7.61 -10.52
N GLU A 96 1.26 -8.81 -10.48
CA GLU A 96 2.20 -9.20 -9.44
C GLU A 96 3.58 -8.62 -9.80
N ASP A 97 4.10 -7.77 -8.93
CA ASP A 97 5.46 -7.24 -9.06
C ASP A 97 6.31 -7.88 -7.95
N THR A 98 7.47 -8.40 -8.32
CA THR A 98 8.49 -8.71 -7.31
C THR A 98 8.89 -7.40 -6.67
N THR A 99 8.94 -7.32 -5.34
CA THR A 99 9.24 -6.06 -4.64
C THR A 99 10.43 -5.36 -5.32
N LYS A 100 10.30 -4.05 -5.60
CA LYS A 100 11.13 -3.24 -6.51
C LYS A 100 12.65 -3.24 -6.25
N THR A 101 13.12 -4.02 -5.28
CA THR A 101 14.51 -4.20 -4.85
C THR A 101 14.91 -5.67 -4.65
N GLY A 102 14.04 -6.65 -4.93
CA GLY A 102 14.37 -8.09 -4.91
C GLY A 102 14.68 -8.69 -3.53
N LYS A 103 14.54 -7.93 -2.44
CA LYS A 103 14.87 -8.41 -1.09
C LYS A 103 13.60 -8.83 -0.36
N ALA A 104 13.44 -10.14 -0.20
CA ALA A 104 12.46 -10.67 0.74
C ALA A 104 12.72 -10.10 2.14
N ARG A 105 11.66 -9.72 2.85
CA ARG A 105 11.74 -9.26 4.23
C ARG A 105 10.91 -10.17 5.13
N TRP A 106 11.32 -10.26 6.39
CA TRP A 106 10.57 -10.97 7.41
C TRP A 106 9.79 -9.98 8.27
N ALA A 107 8.53 -10.33 8.56
CA ALA A 107 7.69 -9.62 9.51
C ALA A 107 7.28 -10.59 10.62
N PRO A 108 7.59 -10.30 11.90
CA PRO A 108 7.14 -11.13 13.00
C PRO A 108 5.63 -11.03 13.16
N VAL A 109 4.99 -12.15 13.50
CA VAL A 109 3.56 -12.25 13.77
C VAL A 109 3.36 -12.32 15.29
N PRO A 110 2.72 -11.32 15.92
CA PRO A 110 2.40 -11.39 17.34
C PRO A 110 1.48 -12.56 17.67
N GLY A 111 1.57 -13.10 18.90
CA GLY A 111 0.75 -14.25 19.35
C GLY A 111 -0.75 -14.05 19.12
N LEU A 112 -1.25 -12.85 19.42
CA LEU A 112 -2.64 -12.45 19.17
C LEU A 112 -3.13 -12.69 17.74
N VAL A 113 -2.25 -12.53 16.74
CA VAL A 113 -2.58 -12.73 15.32
C VAL A 113 -2.32 -14.18 14.89
N TRP A 114 -1.40 -14.87 15.58
CA TRP A 114 -1.02 -16.25 15.28
C TRP A 114 -2.01 -17.28 15.85
N GLU A 115 -2.67 -16.95 16.95
CA GLU A 115 -3.56 -17.83 17.71
C GLU A 115 -5.04 -17.71 17.30
N GLY A 116 -5.39 -16.66 16.55
CA GLY A 116 -6.76 -16.38 16.07
C GLY A 116 -7.11 -17.01 14.74
#